data_AF-A0A354NT61-F1
#
_entry.id   AF-A0A354NT61-F1
#
_cell.length_a   1.000
_cell.length_b   1.000
_cell.length_c   1.000
_cell.angle_alpha   90.00
_cell.angle_beta   90.00
_cell.angle_gamma   90.00
#
_symmetry.space_group_name_H-M   'P 1'
#
loop_
_entity.id
_entity.type
_entity.pdbx_description
1 polymer ?
#
loop_
_entity_poly.entity_id
_entity_poly.type
_entity_poly.pdbx_seq_one_letter_code
_entity_poly.pdbx_strand_id
1 'polypeptide(L)'
;KAVGISLSFYSDEIIELAGAMNLDFVSFDGQHAATTPETINRFCRMCDGWGLTPAMRVPDQIQSNILNYIDRGMRVITIPDLENKQQAEQLVEYCYFAPRGRRSYTSKRVTRFGLETDLKAMMDRTNDELLIVPQIESITAYENLDEILTVDGIEVFAGGPNDLAQSMG
;
A
#
# COMPACT_ATOMS: atom_id res chain seq x y z
N LYS A 1 -7.37 7.37 -15.81
CA LYS A 1 -7.55 8.26 -14.64
C LYS A 1 -8.28 7.44 -13.59
N ALA A 2 -7.70 7.26 -12.40
CA ALA A 2 -8.37 6.63 -11.27
C ALA A 2 -8.97 7.70 -10.35
N VAL A 3 -10.14 7.44 -9.77
CA VAL A 3 -10.88 8.33 -8.88
C VAL A 3 -11.29 7.53 -7.66
N GLY A 4 -10.93 8.01 -6.47
CA GLY A 4 -11.26 7.36 -5.21
C GLY A 4 -11.50 8.37 -4.11
N ILE A 5 -11.79 7.86 -2.93
CA ILE A 5 -11.98 8.65 -1.71
C ILE A 5 -10.93 8.27 -0.67
N SER A 6 -10.41 9.25 0.07
CA SER A 6 -9.50 9.03 1.18
C SER A 6 -10.21 9.29 2.51
N LEU A 7 -10.07 8.36 3.45
CA LEU A 7 -10.76 8.36 4.73
C LEU A 7 -9.77 8.55 5.87
N SER A 8 -9.86 9.69 6.55
CA SER A 8 -9.12 10.00 7.78
C SER A 8 -9.83 9.51 9.05
N PHE A 9 -11.06 9.02 8.92
CA PHE A 9 -11.82 8.30 9.93
C PHE A 9 -12.59 7.17 9.24
N TYR A 10 -12.81 6.08 9.97
CA TYR A 10 -13.39 4.88 9.38
C TYR A 10 -14.91 4.86 9.45
N SER A 11 -15.55 4.66 8.30
CA SER A 11 -16.98 4.37 8.17
C SER A 11 -17.17 3.34 7.07
N ASP A 12 -17.86 2.27 7.42
CA ASP A 12 -18.18 1.17 6.50
C ASP A 12 -19.15 1.63 5.42
N GLU A 13 -20.08 2.52 5.80
CA GLU A 13 -21.07 3.12 4.91
C GLU A 13 -20.42 3.91 3.78
N ILE A 14 -19.27 4.55 4.03
CA ILE A 14 -18.54 5.28 2.97
C ILE A 14 -17.92 4.32 1.96
N ILE A 15 -17.52 3.11 2.38
CA ILE A 15 -17.01 2.08 1.44
C ILE A 15 -18.15 1.62 0.52
N GLU A 16 -19.34 1.37 1.08
CA GLU A 16 -20.51 1.00 0.28
C GLU A 16 -20.93 2.12 -0.67
N LEU A 17 -20.92 3.38 -0.19
CA LEU A 17 -21.24 4.55 -1.01
C LEU A 17 -20.22 4.71 -2.16
N ALA A 18 -18.93 4.55 -1.89
CA ALA A 18 -17.89 4.57 -2.92
C ALA A 18 -18.13 3.51 -4.00
N GLY A 19 -18.55 2.30 -3.58
CA GLY A 19 -18.92 1.21 -4.48
C GLY A 19 -20.14 1.56 -5.33
N ALA A 20 -21.20 2.06 -4.71
CA ALA A 20 -22.42 2.51 -5.39
C ALA A 20 -22.16 3.67 -6.39
N MET A 21 -21.14 4.49 -6.12
CA MET A 21 -20.69 5.57 -7.01
C MET A 21 -19.76 5.09 -8.14
N ASN A 22 -19.40 3.81 -8.19
CA ASN A 22 -18.41 3.25 -9.13
C ASN A 22 -17.05 3.97 -9.07
N LEU A 23 -16.57 4.28 -7.87
CA LEU A 23 -15.19 4.74 -7.68
C LEU A 23 -14.21 3.59 -7.93
N ASP A 24 -12.95 3.93 -8.20
CA ASP A 24 -11.89 2.94 -8.48
C ASP A 24 -11.26 2.39 -7.19
N PHE A 25 -11.21 3.21 -6.13
CA PHE A 25 -10.55 2.84 -4.87
C PHE A 25 -11.08 3.59 -3.64
N VAL A 26 -10.79 3.03 -2.46
CA VAL A 26 -10.93 3.70 -1.17
C VAL A 26 -9.58 3.63 -0.47
N SER A 27 -9.07 4.78 -0.03
CA SER A 27 -7.84 4.90 0.73
C SER A 27 -8.11 5.14 2.21
N PHE A 28 -7.39 4.43 3.06
CA PHE A 28 -7.49 4.51 4.53
C PHE A 28 -6.17 5.00 5.13
N ASP A 29 -6.21 5.62 6.31
CA ASP A 29 -5.01 6.09 7.00
C ASP A 29 -4.63 5.26 8.23
N GLY A 30 -3.75 4.28 8.06
CA GLY A 30 -3.20 3.48 9.17
C GLY A 30 -2.09 4.15 9.97
N GLN A 31 -1.61 5.33 9.58
CA GLN A 31 -0.53 6.03 10.30
C GLN A 31 -1.07 6.92 11.43
N HIS A 32 -2.20 7.58 11.21
CA HIS A 32 -2.78 8.49 12.20
C HIS A 32 -4.17 8.08 12.72
N ALA A 33 -4.79 7.03 12.15
CA ALA A 33 -6.02 6.47 12.69
C ALA A 33 -5.80 5.06 13.26
N ALA A 34 -6.60 4.70 14.27
CA ALA A 34 -6.47 3.43 14.97
C ALA A 34 -6.90 2.25 14.09
N THR A 35 -5.95 1.43 13.64
CA THR A 35 -6.21 0.23 12.86
C THR A 35 -5.89 -1.04 13.63
N THR A 36 -6.78 -2.03 13.54
CA THR A 36 -6.49 -3.40 13.97
C THR A 36 -6.42 -4.34 12.78
N PRO A 37 -5.77 -5.51 12.91
CA PRO A 37 -5.79 -6.54 11.88
C PRO A 37 -7.19 -6.96 11.39
N GLU A 38 -8.19 -6.97 12.28
CA GLU A 38 -9.58 -7.28 11.98
C GLU A 38 -10.22 -6.17 11.14
N THR A 39 -9.91 -4.92 11.47
CA THR A 39 -10.38 -3.72 10.75
C THR A 39 -9.88 -3.74 9.31
N ILE A 40 -8.58 -4.01 9.10
CA ILE A 40 -7.97 -4.13 7.77
C ILE A 40 -8.64 -5.25 6.96
N ASN A 41 -8.84 -6.43 7.57
CA ASN A 41 -9.51 -7.54 6.91
C ASN A 41 -10.94 -7.21 6.46
N ARG A 42 -11.69 -6.49 7.30
CA ARG A 42 -13.05 -6.02 7.00
C ARG A 42 -13.04 -5.07 5.81
N PHE A 43 -12.17 -4.06 5.80
CA PHE A 43 -12.07 -3.11 4.69
C PHE A 43 -11.74 -3.80 3.37
N CYS A 44 -10.75 -4.70 3.35
CA CYS A 44 -10.41 -5.45 2.14
C CYS A 44 -11.61 -6.27 1.63
N ARG A 45 -12.35 -6.95 2.52
CA ARG A 45 -13.52 -7.75 2.12
C ARG A 45 -14.65 -6.89 1.58
N MET A 46 -14.92 -5.74 2.19
CA MET A 46 -15.94 -4.80 1.70
C MET A 46 -15.56 -4.23 0.34
N CYS A 47 -14.30 -3.83 0.17
CA CYS A 47 -13.80 -3.33 -1.11
C CYS A 47 -13.90 -4.41 -2.20
N ASP A 48 -13.43 -5.63 -1.92
CA ASP A 48 -13.54 -6.77 -2.85
C ASP A 48 -15.01 -7.02 -3.26
N GLY A 49 -15.95 -6.93 -2.32
CA GLY A 49 -17.38 -7.12 -2.58
C GLY A 49 -18.01 -6.06 -3.47
N TRP A 50 -17.47 -4.84 -3.46
CA TRP A 50 -17.92 -3.71 -4.28
C TRP A 50 -17.06 -3.48 -5.54
N GLY A 51 -16.03 -4.30 -5.78
CA GLY A 51 -15.10 -4.10 -6.90
C GLY A 51 -14.19 -2.88 -6.74
N LEU A 52 -14.01 -2.39 -5.51
CA LEU A 52 -13.13 -1.28 -5.17
C LEU A 52 -11.72 -1.79 -4.91
N THR A 53 -10.71 -1.01 -5.28
CA THR A 53 -9.32 -1.27 -4.88
C THR A 53 -9.10 -0.79 -3.43
N PRO A 54 -8.75 -1.67 -2.48
CA PRO A 54 -8.41 -1.24 -1.12
C PRO A 54 -6.99 -0.65 -1.10
N ALA A 55 -6.89 0.61 -0.67
CA ALA A 55 -5.66 1.36 -0.53
C ALA A 55 -5.46 1.79 0.93
N MET A 56 -4.22 1.80 1.43
CA MET A 56 -3.97 2.23 2.82
C MET A 56 -2.56 2.80 3.01
N ARG A 57 -2.46 3.88 3.78
CA ARG A 57 -1.18 4.33 4.34
C ARG A 57 -0.82 3.45 5.53
N VAL A 58 0.36 2.81 5.50
CA VAL A 58 0.88 2.00 6.61
C VAL A 58 1.49 2.89 7.69
N PRO A 59 1.58 2.41 8.95
CA PRO A 59 2.09 3.23 10.05
C PRO A 59 3.59 3.51 10.00
N ASP A 60 4.36 2.64 9.33
CA ASP A 60 5.82 2.68 9.31
C ASP A 60 6.39 1.86 8.14
N GLN A 61 7.71 1.88 8.01
CA GLN A 61 8.46 1.10 7.01
C GLN A 61 8.85 -0.30 7.49
N ILE A 62 8.29 -0.80 8.60
CA ILE A 62 8.70 -2.10 9.15
C ILE A 62 8.17 -3.20 8.24
N GLN A 63 9.08 -4.03 7.73
CA GLN A 63 8.77 -5.13 6.81
C GLN A 63 7.58 -5.98 7.28
N SER A 64 7.57 -6.42 8.55
CA SER A 64 6.49 -7.26 9.08
C SER A 64 5.13 -6.56 9.09
N ASN A 65 5.12 -5.24 9.30
CA ASN A 65 3.90 -4.44 9.27
C ASN A 65 3.41 -4.33 7.84
N ILE A 66 4.25 -3.91 6.89
CA ILE A 66 3.88 -3.84 5.47
C ILE A 66 3.32 -5.18 4.96
N LEU A 67 4.02 -6.30 5.23
CA LEU A 67 3.54 -7.62 4.84
C LEU A 67 2.17 -7.94 5.43
N ASN A 68 1.91 -7.54 6.68
CA ASN A 68 0.63 -7.79 7.36
C ASN A 68 -0.56 -7.17 6.61
N TYR A 69 -0.37 -5.99 6.00
CA TYR A 69 -1.40 -5.28 5.24
C TYR A 69 -1.60 -5.92 3.86
N ILE A 70 -0.51 -6.19 3.14
CA ILE A 70 -0.58 -6.80 1.81
C ILE A 70 -1.22 -8.19 1.89
N ASP A 71 -0.82 -9.02 2.85
CA ASP A 71 -1.37 -10.38 3.02
C ASP A 71 -2.86 -10.41 3.40
N ARG A 72 -3.41 -9.30 3.90
CA ARG A 72 -4.84 -9.13 4.19
C ARG A 72 -5.65 -8.70 2.98
N GLY A 73 -4.99 -8.29 1.90
CA GLY A 73 -5.61 -7.93 0.63
C GLY A 73 -5.51 -6.46 0.25
N MET A 74 -4.74 -5.64 0.97
CA MET A 74 -4.46 -4.28 0.52
C MET A 74 -3.66 -4.31 -0.78
N ARG A 75 -4.05 -3.49 -1.76
CA ARG A 75 -3.50 -3.49 -3.12
C ARG A 75 -2.71 -2.25 -3.46
N VAL A 76 -3.00 -1.14 -2.78
CA VAL A 76 -2.17 0.06 -2.83
C VAL A 76 -1.69 0.35 -1.41
N ILE A 77 -0.38 0.41 -1.21
CA ILE A 77 0.22 0.70 0.08
C ILE A 77 0.96 2.03 -0.03
N THR A 78 0.51 3.05 0.68
CA THR A 78 1.28 4.29 0.86
C THR A 78 2.23 4.12 2.03
N ILE A 79 3.52 4.40 1.84
CA ILE A 79 4.55 4.20 2.85
C ILE A 79 5.11 5.56 3.28
N PRO A 80 5.00 5.95 4.56
CA PRO A 80 5.51 7.24 5.04
C PRO A 80 7.03 7.23 5.23
N ASP A 81 7.59 8.42 5.50
CA ASP A 81 8.95 8.67 5.98
C ASP A 81 10.08 8.20 5.05
N LEU A 82 9.87 8.19 3.72
CA LEU A 82 10.95 7.85 2.79
C LEU A 82 11.96 9.00 2.74
N GLU A 83 13.23 8.72 3.01
CA GLU A 83 14.31 9.73 3.03
C GLU A 83 15.39 9.50 1.98
N ASN A 84 15.61 8.26 1.53
CA ASN A 84 16.74 7.95 0.63
C ASN A 84 16.50 6.73 -0.28
N LYS A 85 17.39 6.58 -1.27
CA LYS A 85 17.36 5.50 -2.26
C LYS A 85 17.41 4.10 -1.64
N GLN A 86 18.23 3.89 -0.61
CA GLN A 86 18.38 2.58 0.03
C GLN A 86 17.06 2.11 0.67
N GLN A 87 16.33 3.01 1.34
CA GLN A 87 15.00 2.71 1.86
C GLN A 87 14.04 2.34 0.73
N ALA A 88 14.02 3.12 -0.36
CA ALA A 88 13.17 2.82 -1.52
C ALA A 88 13.44 1.43 -2.12
N GLU A 89 14.71 1.05 -2.30
CA GLU A 89 15.10 -0.30 -2.75
C GLU A 89 14.62 -1.38 -1.78
N GLN A 90 14.76 -1.16 -0.47
CA GLN A 90 14.25 -2.08 0.56
C GLN A 90 12.73 -2.25 0.50
N LEU A 91 11.97 -1.19 0.24
CA LEU A 91 10.51 -1.28 0.09
C LEU A 91 10.14 -2.19 -1.07
N VAL A 92 10.82 -2.10 -2.22
CA VAL A 92 10.62 -3.01 -3.36
C VAL A 92 10.93 -4.45 -2.96
N GLU A 93 12.07 -4.67 -2.30
CA GLU A 93 12.47 -5.99 -1.82
C GLU A 93 11.45 -6.62 -0.86
N TYR A 94 10.84 -5.83 0.02
CA TYR A 94 9.89 -6.32 1.03
C TYR A 94 8.49 -6.58 0.46
N CYS A 95 8.07 -5.83 -0.54
CA CYS A 95 6.69 -5.84 -1.03
C CYS A 95 6.45 -6.87 -2.14
N TYR A 96 7.43 -7.10 -3.00
CA TYR A 96 7.27 -7.97 -4.18
C TYR A 96 7.93 -9.34 -3.99
N PHE A 97 7.30 -10.37 -4.56
CA PHE A 97 7.91 -11.70 -4.70
C PHE A 97 9.05 -11.68 -5.71
N ALA A 98 9.90 -12.71 -5.66
CA ALA A 98 10.95 -12.93 -6.64
C ALA A 98 10.36 -13.06 -8.07
N PRO A 99 11.07 -12.57 -9.11
CA PRO A 99 12.41 -11.98 -9.06
C PRO A 99 12.44 -10.47 -8.76
N ARG A 100 11.28 -9.78 -8.68
CA ARG A 100 11.20 -8.33 -8.45
C ARG A 100 11.64 -7.93 -7.04
N GLY A 101 11.36 -8.78 -6.07
CA GLY A 101 11.79 -8.60 -4.68
C GLY A 101 12.08 -9.92 -3.98
N ARG A 102 12.04 -9.90 -2.65
CA ARG A 102 12.32 -11.04 -1.77
C ARG A 102 11.30 -11.16 -0.64
N ARG A 103 10.05 -10.75 -0.90
CA ARG A 103 8.93 -10.88 0.05
C ARG A 103 8.80 -12.32 0.55
N SER A 104 8.58 -12.46 1.85
CA SER A 104 8.27 -13.76 2.49
C SER A 104 7.01 -14.38 1.90
N TYR A 105 6.87 -15.70 2.01
CA TYR A 105 5.67 -16.39 1.54
C TYR A 105 4.38 -15.84 2.16
N THR A 106 3.25 -16.10 1.50
CA THR A 106 2.01 -15.36 1.69
C THR A 106 0.96 -16.05 2.58
N SER A 107 -0.12 -15.33 2.87
CA SER A 107 -1.23 -15.79 3.69
C SER A 107 -2.14 -16.81 3.01
N LYS A 108 -3.01 -17.44 3.81
CA LYS A 108 -4.09 -18.29 3.30
C LYS A 108 -5.09 -17.53 2.42
N ARG A 109 -5.28 -16.23 2.63
CA ARG A 109 -6.19 -15.43 1.78
C ARG A 109 -5.66 -15.35 0.35
N VAL A 110 -4.39 -15.02 0.20
CA VAL A 110 -3.75 -14.87 -1.11
C VAL A 110 -3.69 -16.22 -1.84
N THR A 111 -3.43 -17.31 -1.13
CA THR A 111 -3.50 -18.68 -1.69
C THR A 111 -4.94 -19.22 -1.86
N ARG A 112 -5.96 -18.36 -1.74
CA ARG A 112 -7.39 -18.70 -1.85
C ARG A 112 -7.78 -19.91 -1.00
N PHE A 113 -7.27 -19.96 0.23
CA PHE A 113 -7.48 -21.03 1.20
C PHE A 113 -7.06 -22.42 0.70
N GLY A 114 -6.03 -22.47 -0.15
CA GLY A 114 -5.52 -23.71 -0.75
C GLY A 114 -6.18 -24.09 -2.08
N LEU A 115 -6.99 -23.19 -2.66
CA LEU A 115 -7.60 -23.38 -3.98
C LEU A 115 -6.69 -22.89 -5.12
N GLU A 116 -5.63 -22.16 -4.82
CA GLU A 116 -4.64 -21.77 -5.82
C GLU A 116 -3.80 -22.99 -6.23
N THR A 117 -3.81 -23.32 -7.52
CA THR A 117 -3.11 -24.50 -8.07
C THR A 117 -1.79 -24.15 -8.74
N ASP A 118 -1.61 -22.90 -9.17
CA ASP A 118 -0.38 -22.40 -9.77
C ASP A 118 0.23 -21.28 -8.91
N LEU A 119 1.17 -21.66 -8.06
CA LEU A 119 1.82 -20.74 -7.13
C LEU A 119 2.66 -19.68 -7.84
N LYS A 120 3.28 -20.01 -8.98
CA LYS A 120 4.08 -19.04 -9.72
C LYS A 120 3.18 -17.99 -10.34
N ALA A 121 2.11 -18.42 -11.03
CA ALA A 121 1.16 -17.49 -11.62
C ALA A 121 0.47 -16.63 -10.56
N MET A 122 0.23 -17.16 -9.36
CA MET A 122 -0.28 -16.38 -8.23
C MET A 122 0.70 -15.30 -7.76
N MET A 123 1.99 -15.63 -7.63
CA MET A 123 3.02 -14.65 -7.25
C MET A 123 3.17 -13.56 -8.32
N ASP A 124 3.19 -13.94 -9.59
CA ASP A 124 3.25 -13.01 -10.72
C ASP A 124 2.03 -12.05 -10.68
N ARG A 125 0.80 -12.58 -10.56
CA ARG A 125 -0.41 -11.75 -10.41
C ARG A 125 -0.37 -10.86 -9.17
N THR A 126 0.13 -11.36 -8.03
CA THR A 126 0.19 -10.56 -6.80
C THR A 126 1.16 -9.41 -6.94
N ASN A 127 2.27 -9.59 -7.66
CA ASN A 127 3.21 -8.52 -7.97
C ASN A 127 2.59 -7.48 -8.91
N ASP A 128 1.83 -7.92 -9.92
CA ASP A 128 1.20 -7.03 -10.90
C ASP A 128 0.03 -6.23 -10.32
N GLU A 129 -0.67 -6.80 -9.32
CA GLU A 129 -1.83 -6.18 -8.66
C GLU A 129 -1.45 -5.34 -7.42
N LEU A 130 -0.17 -5.28 -7.05
CA LEU A 130 0.32 -4.50 -5.91
C LEU A 130 1.00 -3.22 -6.39
N LEU A 131 0.57 -2.09 -5.84
CA LEU A 131 1.21 -0.79 -6.00
C LEU A 131 1.74 -0.31 -4.66
N ILE A 132 3.03 0.02 -4.60
CA ILE A 132 3.63 0.72 -3.46
C ILE A 132 3.79 2.19 -3.80
N VAL A 133 3.50 3.07 -2.84
CA VAL A 133 3.51 4.53 -3.01
C VAL A 133 4.28 5.17 -1.86
N PRO A 134 5.62 5.19 -1.92
CA PRO A 134 6.41 5.87 -0.91
C PRO A 134 6.14 7.38 -0.90
N GLN A 135 6.17 8.00 0.28
CA GLN A 135 5.91 9.42 0.46
C GLN A 135 7.20 10.23 0.46
N ILE A 136 7.27 11.24 -0.39
CA ILE A 136 8.26 12.32 -0.33
C ILE A 136 7.66 13.43 0.53
N GLU A 137 8.08 13.47 1.80
CA GLU A 137 7.44 14.32 2.80
C GLU A 137 8.42 14.96 3.79
N SER A 138 9.71 14.97 3.48
CA SER A 138 10.73 15.70 4.24
C SER A 138 11.70 16.43 3.32
N ILE A 139 12.38 17.46 3.84
CA ILE A 139 13.43 18.17 3.11
C ILE A 139 14.58 17.23 2.75
N THR A 140 14.92 16.26 3.63
CA THR A 140 15.89 15.21 3.36
C THR A 140 15.49 14.36 2.15
N ALA A 141 14.22 13.94 2.07
CA ALA A 141 13.70 13.17 0.95
C ALA A 141 13.77 13.98 -0.36
N TYR A 142 13.46 15.27 -0.28
CA TYR A 142 13.50 16.18 -1.42
C TYR A 142 14.94 16.40 -1.93
N GLU A 143 15.91 16.54 -1.03
CA GLU A 143 17.33 16.67 -1.39
C GLU A 143 17.89 15.40 -2.03
N ASN A 144 17.36 14.22 -1.67
CA ASN A 144 17.73 12.93 -2.24
C ASN A 144 16.85 12.50 -3.44
N LEU A 145 15.95 13.38 -3.92
CA LEU A 145 14.89 13.01 -4.85
C LEU A 145 15.42 12.39 -6.15
N ASP A 146 16.48 12.96 -6.73
CA ASP A 146 17.07 12.47 -7.98
C ASP A 146 17.52 11.00 -7.86
N GLU A 147 18.10 10.60 -6.72
CA GLU A 147 18.53 9.23 -6.49
C GLU A 147 17.33 8.31 -6.23
N ILE A 148 16.36 8.77 -5.43
CA ILE A 148 15.14 8.01 -5.10
C ILE A 148 14.36 7.65 -6.38
N LEU A 149 14.23 8.59 -7.31
CA LEU A 149 13.50 8.39 -8.56
C LEU A 149 14.17 7.39 -9.52
N THR A 150 15.41 6.96 -9.26
CA THR A 150 16.09 5.92 -10.06
C THR A 150 15.77 4.49 -9.64
N VAL A 151 15.00 4.30 -8.56
CA VAL A 151 14.72 2.95 -8.04
C VAL A 151 13.69 2.23 -8.91
N ASP A 152 14.11 1.13 -9.53
CA ASP A 152 13.23 0.25 -10.29
C ASP A 152 12.16 -0.37 -9.39
N GLY A 153 10.93 -0.44 -9.90
CA GLY A 153 9.81 -1.07 -9.20
C GLY A 153 8.97 -0.13 -8.32
N ILE A 154 9.23 1.18 -8.33
CA ILE A 154 8.34 2.22 -7.80
C ILE A 154 7.90 3.11 -8.96
N GLU A 155 6.60 3.16 -9.21
CA GLU A 155 6.02 3.89 -10.36
C GLU A 155 5.33 5.20 -9.94
N VAL A 156 4.96 5.30 -8.66
CA VAL A 156 4.19 6.40 -8.10
C VAL A 156 4.76 6.78 -6.74
N PHE A 157 4.94 8.08 -6.52
CA PHE A 157 5.28 8.66 -5.23
C PHE A 157 4.14 9.58 -4.79
N ALA A 158 3.89 9.62 -3.48
CA ALA A 158 2.95 10.57 -2.88
C ALA A 158 3.72 11.73 -2.24
N GLY A 159 3.09 12.90 -2.15
CA GLY A 159 3.62 14.04 -1.40
C GLY A 159 2.92 14.17 -0.05
N GLY A 160 3.68 14.41 1.01
CA GLY A 160 3.17 14.81 2.33
C GLY A 160 3.41 16.30 2.56
N PRO A 161 2.51 17.21 2.14
CA PRO A 161 2.81 18.64 2.10
C PRO A 161 2.97 19.26 3.49
N ASN A 162 2.23 18.78 4.49
CA ASN A 162 2.31 19.30 5.86
C ASN A 162 3.62 18.88 6.54
N ASP A 163 4.00 17.60 6.39
CA ASP A 163 5.26 17.09 6.94
C ASP A 163 6.47 17.70 6.21
N LEU A 164 6.37 17.90 4.89
CA LEU A 164 7.41 18.59 4.13
C LEU A 164 7.59 20.02 4.63
N ALA A 165 6.50 20.78 4.77
CA ALA A 165 6.55 22.13 5.33
C ALA A 165 7.14 22.13 6.74
N GLN A 166 6.72 21.20 7.61
CA GLN A 166 7.27 21.08 8.96
C GLN A 166 8.78 20.79 8.96
N SER A 167 9.25 19.94 8.06
CA SER A 167 10.67 19.60 7.96
C SER A 167 11.55 20.77 7.47
N MET A 168 10.94 21.74 6.77
CA MET A 168 11.61 22.93 6.24
C MET A 168 11.71 24.08 7.25
N GLY A 169 10.94 24.02 8.34
CA GLY A 169 10.81 25.09 9.36
C GLY A 169 9.82 26.17 9.00
#